data_AF-A0A2U2ZIH7-F1
#
_entry.id   AF-A0A2U2ZIH7-F1
#
_cell.length_a   1.000
_cell.length_b   1.000
_cell.length_c   1.000
_cell.angle_alpha   90.00
_cell.angle_beta   90.00
_cell.angle_gamma   90.00
#
_symmetry.space_group_name_H-M   'P 1'
#
loop_
_entity.id
_entity.type
_entity.pdbx_description
1 polymer ?
#
loop_
_entity_poly.entity_id
_entity_poly.type
_entity_poly.pdbx_seq_one_letter_code
_entity_poly.pdbx_strand_id
1 'polypeptide(L)'
;MRPTPAETIAGVRRILRDVVEPEVGSEYARSRLREVRAVLAQIDWDDAALHLRRQSDAMLELLAETRAWIDADPVRAREFADVDLQPPVPARGTESFAELNAIRVRCGELLANVADRLAAWTRSHPENPGGRELLLRLMRHMPA
;
A
#
# COMPACT_ATOMS: atom_id res chain seq x y z
N MET A 1 -7.06 17.22 -16.42
CA MET A 1 -6.39 16.05 -15.83
C MET A 1 -6.27 14.97 -16.89
N ARG A 2 -5.14 14.27 -17.01
CA ARG A 2 -5.03 13.10 -17.89
C ARG A 2 -5.42 11.85 -17.09
N PRO A 3 -6.16 10.88 -17.66
CA PRO A 3 -6.53 9.65 -16.98
C PRO A 3 -5.29 8.82 -16.63
N THR A 4 -5.37 8.08 -15.53
CA THR A 4 -4.33 7.13 -15.11
C THR A 4 -4.29 5.92 -16.05
N PRO A 5 -3.17 5.16 -16.07
CA PRO A 5 -3.10 3.90 -16.80
C PRO A 5 -4.22 2.92 -16.42
N ALA A 6 -4.54 2.79 -15.13
CA ALA A 6 -5.62 1.95 -14.64
C ALA A 6 -7.00 2.41 -15.15
N GLU A 7 -7.29 3.71 -15.11
CA GLU A 7 -8.52 4.28 -15.68
C GLU A 7 -8.60 4.05 -17.20
N THR A 8 -7.46 4.15 -17.89
CA THR A 8 -7.35 3.90 -19.33
C THR A 8 -7.63 2.42 -19.66
N ILE A 9 -7.02 1.48 -18.93
CA ILE A 9 -7.24 0.03 -19.10
C ILE A 9 -8.70 -0.33 -18.79
N ALA A 10 -9.27 0.21 -17.72
CA ALA A 10 -10.68 0.01 -17.37
C ALA A 10 -11.61 0.53 -18.48
N GLY A 11 -11.30 1.70 -19.05
CA GLY A 11 -12.00 2.27 -20.21
C GLY A 11 -11.91 1.37 -21.44
N VAL A 12 -10.72 0.90 -21.78
CA VAL A 12 -10.51 -0.03 -22.91
C VAL A 12 -11.28 -1.34 -22.70
N ARG A 13 -11.24 -1.94 -21.50
CA ARG A 13 -12.02 -3.16 -21.19
C ARG A 13 -13.53 -2.95 -21.31
N ARG A 14 -14.02 -1.76 -20.96
CA ARG A 14 -15.44 -1.39 -21.14
C ARG A 14 -15.79 -1.31 -22.62
N ILE A 15 -15.00 -0.58 -23.41
CA ILE A 15 -15.20 -0.47 -24.87
C ILE A 15 -15.16 -1.84 -25.55
N LEU A 16 -14.17 -2.67 -25.20
CA LEU A 16 -14.02 -4.01 -25.78
C LEU A 16 -15.23 -4.91 -25.51
N ARG A 17 -15.87 -4.79 -24.33
CA ARG A 17 -17.03 -5.59 -23.92
C ARG A 17 -18.35 -5.03 -24.44
N ASP A 18 -18.55 -3.73 -24.30
CA ASP A 18 -19.86 -3.11 -24.46
C ASP A 18 -20.09 -2.66 -25.92
N VAL A 19 -19.01 -2.40 -26.66
CA VAL A 19 -19.07 -1.87 -28.03
C VAL A 19 -18.51 -2.86 -29.04
N VAL A 20 -17.34 -3.46 -28.75
CA VAL A 20 -16.66 -4.32 -29.74
C VAL A 20 -17.21 -5.73 -29.75
N GLU A 21 -17.34 -6.38 -28.58
CA GLU A 21 -17.80 -7.78 -28.48
C GLU A 21 -19.15 -8.07 -29.19
N PRO A 22 -20.19 -7.21 -29.10
CA PRO A 22 -21.47 -7.45 -29.76
C PRO A 22 -21.37 -7.44 -31.30
N GLU A 23 -20.49 -6.61 -31.85
CA GLU A 23 -20.31 -6.41 -33.29
C GLU A 23 -19.40 -7.47 -33.93
N VAL A 24 -18.72 -8.29 -33.12
CA VAL A 24 -17.81 -9.32 -33.62
C VAL A 24 -18.61 -10.58 -34.01
N GLY A 25 -18.85 -10.72 -35.32
CA GLY A 25 -19.53 -11.89 -35.90
C GLY A 25 -18.65 -13.12 -36.11
N SER A 26 -17.33 -12.94 -36.26
CA SER A 26 -16.38 -14.03 -36.50
C SER A 26 -15.92 -14.69 -35.20
N GLU A 27 -16.00 -16.02 -35.12
CA GLU A 27 -15.51 -16.80 -33.98
C GLU A 27 -14.01 -16.60 -33.73
N TYR A 28 -13.21 -16.52 -34.79
CA TYR A 28 -11.78 -16.21 -34.70
C TYR A 28 -11.55 -14.85 -34.03
N ALA A 29 -12.31 -13.83 -34.44
CA ALA A 29 -12.21 -12.50 -33.85
C ALA A 29 -12.67 -12.47 -32.37
N ARG A 30 -13.70 -13.27 -31.99
CA ARG A 30 -14.08 -13.44 -30.58
C ARG A 30 -12.99 -14.13 -29.75
N SER A 31 -12.27 -15.08 -30.33
CA SER A 31 -11.12 -15.72 -29.67
C SER A 31 -10.01 -14.70 -29.38
N ARG A 32 -9.64 -13.91 -30.40
CA ARG A 32 -8.63 -12.84 -30.25
C ARG A 32 -9.05 -11.78 -29.24
N LEU A 33 -10.33 -11.41 -29.21
CA LEU A 33 -10.86 -10.48 -28.22
C LEU A 33 -10.74 -11.01 -26.79
N ARG A 34 -11.01 -12.31 -26.57
CA ARG A 34 -10.81 -12.98 -25.28
C ARG A 34 -9.35 -12.96 -24.85
N GLU A 35 -8.42 -13.24 -25.75
CA GLU A 35 -6.98 -13.16 -25.49
C GLU A 35 -6.54 -11.74 -25.09
N VAL A 36 -6.97 -10.71 -25.83
CA VAL A 36 -6.66 -9.31 -25.50
C VAL A 36 -7.21 -8.95 -24.12
N ARG A 37 -8.45 -9.36 -23.79
CA ARG A 37 -9.04 -9.12 -22.47
C ARG A 37 -8.27 -9.84 -21.36
N ALA A 38 -7.77 -11.05 -21.62
CA ALA A 38 -6.94 -11.79 -20.66
C ALA A 38 -5.61 -11.07 -20.38
N VAL A 39 -4.92 -10.59 -21.43
CA VAL A 39 -3.68 -9.80 -21.28
C VAL A 39 -3.93 -8.50 -20.52
N LEU A 40 -5.01 -7.77 -20.84
CA LEU A 40 -5.36 -6.54 -20.12
C LEU A 40 -5.68 -6.81 -18.65
N ALA A 41 -6.32 -7.93 -18.33
CA ALA A 41 -6.57 -8.32 -16.94
C ALA A 41 -5.27 -8.69 -16.20
N GLN A 42 -4.30 -9.29 -16.90
CA GLN A 42 -2.99 -9.59 -16.32
C GLN A 42 -2.20 -8.31 -16.02
N ILE A 43 -2.16 -7.35 -16.95
CA ILE A 43 -1.47 -6.06 -16.74
C ILE A 43 -2.06 -5.30 -15.54
N ASP A 44 -3.39 -5.26 -15.42
CA ASP A 44 -4.09 -4.62 -14.30
C ASP A 44 -3.72 -5.28 -12.95
N TRP A 45 -3.54 -6.60 -12.95
CA TRP A 45 -3.12 -7.35 -11.76
C TRP A 45 -1.66 -7.07 -11.39
N ASP A 46 -0.77 -7.02 -12.38
CA ASP A 46 0.65 -6.68 -12.17
C ASP A 46 0.80 -5.25 -11.64
N ASP A 47 0.06 -4.29 -12.19
CA ASP A 47 0.04 -2.90 -11.72
C ASP A 47 -0.49 -2.81 -10.28
N ALA A 48 -1.54 -3.54 -9.94
CA ALA A 48 -2.08 -3.60 -8.58
C ALA A 48 -1.07 -4.21 -7.60
N ALA A 49 -0.38 -5.29 -7.98
CA ALA A 49 0.66 -5.91 -7.16
C ALA A 49 1.86 -4.97 -6.94
N LEU A 50 2.33 -4.27 -7.98
CA LEU A 50 3.40 -3.28 -7.89
C LEU A 50 3.01 -2.08 -7.03
N HIS A 51 1.76 -1.62 -7.14
CA HIS A 51 1.25 -0.56 -6.28
C HIS A 51 1.20 -1.00 -4.81
N LEU A 52 0.67 -2.19 -4.55
CA LEU A 52 0.57 -2.78 -3.22
C LEU A 52 1.96 -3.00 -2.59
N ARG A 53 2.94 -3.45 -3.38
CA ARG A 53 4.33 -3.58 -2.96
C ARG A 53 4.93 -2.24 -2.55
N ARG A 54 4.84 -1.22 -3.41
CA ARG A 54 5.33 0.14 -3.08
C ARG A 54 4.69 0.72 -1.82
N GLN A 55 3.39 0.50 -1.63
CA GLN A 55 2.71 0.91 -0.40
C GLN A 55 3.26 0.17 0.82
N SER A 56 3.44 -1.15 0.71
CA SER A 56 3.99 -1.97 1.79
C SER A 56 5.42 -1.55 2.13
N ASP A 57 6.26 -1.32 1.14
CA ASP A 57 7.65 -0.86 1.32
C ASP A 57 7.71 0.50 2.04
N ALA A 58 6.86 1.46 1.64
CA ALA A 58 6.80 2.76 2.31
C ALA A 58 6.33 2.65 3.78
N MET A 59 5.39 1.76 4.08
CA MET A 59 4.94 1.51 5.45
C MET A 59 6.03 0.83 6.29
N LEU A 60 6.78 -0.11 5.71
CA LEU A 60 7.92 -0.76 6.36
C LEU A 60 9.05 0.23 6.66
N GLU A 61 9.37 1.11 5.72
CA GLU A 61 10.34 2.19 5.92
C GLU A 61 9.91 3.12 7.06
N LEU A 62 8.63 3.52 7.10
CA LEU A 62 8.10 4.37 8.18
C LEU A 62 8.13 3.69 9.56
N LEU A 63 7.85 2.37 9.63
CA LEU A 63 8.02 1.59 10.86
C LEU A 63 9.49 1.58 11.32
N ALA A 64 10.42 1.37 10.39
CA ALA A 64 11.85 1.36 10.68
C ALA A 64 12.34 2.73 11.18
N GLU A 65 11.92 3.82 10.55
CA GLU A 65 12.21 5.19 10.99
C GLU A 65 11.63 5.49 12.37
N THR A 66 10.38 5.06 12.62
CA THR A 66 9.72 5.25 13.92
C THR A 66 10.48 4.52 15.02
N ARG A 67 10.91 3.28 14.75
CA ARG A 67 11.75 2.51 15.67
C ARG A 67 13.10 3.18 15.93
N ALA A 68 13.79 3.62 14.88
CA ALA A 68 15.06 4.33 15.02
C ALA A 68 14.92 5.62 15.85
N TRP A 69 13.80 6.34 15.67
CA TRP A 69 13.48 7.50 16.49
C TRP A 69 13.22 7.12 17.96
N ILE A 70 12.46 6.06 18.24
CA ILE A 70 12.24 5.57 19.61
C ILE A 70 13.58 5.18 20.27
N ASP A 71 14.39 4.37 19.58
CA ASP A 71 15.63 3.80 20.11
C ASP A 71 16.72 4.86 20.35
N ALA A 72 16.63 6.03 19.69
CA ALA A 72 17.58 7.12 19.83
C ALA A 72 17.45 7.90 21.17
N ASP A 73 16.44 7.66 22.01
CA ASP A 73 16.34 8.23 23.36
C ASP A 73 15.83 7.18 24.37
N PRO A 74 16.55 6.93 25.46
CA PRO A 74 16.13 6.01 26.51
C PRO A 74 14.74 6.30 27.12
N VAL A 75 14.32 7.57 27.18
CA VAL A 75 12.99 7.94 27.70
C VAL A 75 11.91 7.48 26.72
N ARG A 76 12.11 7.70 25.42
CA ARG A 76 11.20 7.20 24.37
C ARG A 76 11.18 5.68 24.36
N ALA A 77 12.34 5.03 24.39
CA ALA A 77 12.42 3.57 24.42
C ALA A 77 11.64 2.95 25.60
N ARG A 78 11.65 3.60 26.77
CA ARG A 78 10.86 3.15 27.93
C ARG A 78 9.37 3.35 27.73
N GLU A 79 8.95 4.49 27.21
CA GLU A 79 7.53 4.81 27.02
C GLU A 79 6.87 3.92 25.96
N PHE A 80 7.63 3.51 24.94
CA PHE A 80 7.15 2.69 23.83
C PHE A 80 7.51 1.19 23.99
N ALA A 81 7.92 0.76 25.19
CA ALA A 81 8.42 -0.61 25.42
C ALA A 81 7.37 -1.71 25.17
N ASP A 82 6.08 -1.37 25.21
CA ASP A 82 4.96 -2.28 24.96
C ASP A 82 4.46 -2.26 23.51
N VAL A 83 5.04 -1.40 22.65
CA VAL A 83 4.66 -1.32 21.24
C VAL A 83 5.47 -2.30 20.42
N ASP A 84 4.80 -3.33 19.89
CA ASP A 84 5.38 -4.18 18.86
C ASP A 84 5.53 -3.34 17.58
N LEU A 85 6.78 -3.11 17.17
CA LEU A 85 7.13 -2.47 15.90
C LEU A 85 7.88 -3.44 14.99
N GLN A 86 7.81 -4.75 15.24
CA GLN A 86 8.49 -5.71 14.41
C GLN A 86 7.67 -5.94 13.13
N PRO A 87 8.14 -5.45 11.97
CA PRO A 87 7.42 -5.69 10.73
C PRO A 87 7.48 -7.17 10.35
N PRO A 88 6.50 -7.65 9.57
CA PRO A 88 6.64 -8.94 8.88
C PRO A 88 7.86 -8.88 7.94
N VAL A 89 8.66 -9.95 7.89
CA VAL A 89 9.82 -10.03 7.01
C VAL A 89 9.35 -10.43 5.61
N PRO A 90 9.48 -9.56 4.58
CA PRO A 90 9.09 -9.91 3.22
C PRO A 90 10.05 -10.95 2.62
N ALA A 91 9.50 -11.91 1.87
CA ALA A 91 10.24 -12.91 1.09
C ALA A 91 10.77 -12.32 -0.23
N ARG A 92 11.68 -11.34 -0.10
CA ARG A 92 12.42 -10.61 -1.15
C ARG A 92 12.02 -10.92 -2.60
N GLY A 93 10.86 -10.42 -3.00
CA GLY A 93 10.45 -10.33 -4.40
C GLY A 93 9.65 -11.49 -4.95
N THR A 94 9.43 -12.56 -4.17
CA THR A 94 8.64 -13.73 -4.56
C THR A 94 7.22 -13.75 -3.98
N GLU A 95 6.83 -12.68 -3.29
CA GLU A 95 5.53 -12.59 -2.63
C GLU A 95 4.40 -12.55 -3.65
N SER A 96 3.42 -13.42 -3.45
CA SER A 96 2.11 -13.35 -4.07
C SER A 96 1.36 -12.08 -3.64
N PHE A 97 0.34 -11.70 -4.42
CA PHE A 97 -0.55 -10.58 -4.06
C PHE A 97 -1.18 -10.76 -2.67
N ALA A 98 -1.57 -11.99 -2.32
CA ALA A 98 -2.16 -12.29 -1.02
C ALA A 98 -1.18 -12.04 0.14
N GLU A 99 0.08 -12.42 -0.04
CA GLU A 99 1.15 -12.15 0.93
C GLU A 99 1.45 -10.66 1.05
N LEU A 100 1.55 -9.94 -0.09
CA LEU A 100 1.71 -8.48 -0.09
C LEU A 100 0.55 -7.79 0.63
N ASN A 101 -0.68 -8.28 0.45
CA ASN A 101 -1.84 -7.73 1.14
C ASN A 101 -1.81 -8.01 2.64
N ALA A 102 -1.41 -9.22 3.05
CA ALA A 102 -1.24 -9.56 4.46
C ALA A 102 -0.16 -8.70 5.12
N ILE A 103 0.97 -8.46 4.42
CA ILE A 103 2.03 -7.54 4.87
C ILE A 103 1.45 -6.14 5.05
N ARG A 104 0.76 -5.60 4.05
CA ARG A 104 0.13 -4.27 4.13
C ARG A 104 -0.81 -4.16 5.33
N VAL A 105 -1.72 -5.12 5.51
CA VAL A 105 -2.69 -5.13 6.61
C VAL A 105 -1.95 -5.11 7.95
N ARG A 106 -0.97 -6.00 8.13
CA ARG A 106 -0.17 -6.06 9.35
C ARG A 106 0.58 -4.76 9.62
N CYS A 107 1.23 -4.18 8.60
CA CYS A 107 1.89 -2.89 8.74
C CYS A 107 0.90 -1.79 9.11
N GLY A 108 -0.32 -1.82 8.57
CA GLY A 108 -1.36 -0.85 8.91
C GLY A 108 -1.76 -0.89 10.37
N GLU A 109 -1.94 -2.09 10.93
CA GLU A 109 -2.23 -2.29 12.36
C GLU A 109 -1.10 -1.74 13.25
N LEU A 110 0.16 -2.02 12.89
CA LEU A 110 1.33 -1.54 13.62
C LEU A 110 1.43 0.00 13.57
N LEU A 111 1.24 0.59 12.39
CA LEU A 111 1.27 2.05 12.21
C LEU A 111 0.13 2.75 12.97
N ALA A 112 -1.07 2.16 13.01
CA ALA A 112 -2.18 2.72 13.78
C ALA A 112 -1.88 2.71 15.29
N ASN A 113 -1.39 1.58 15.82
CA ASN A 113 -1.03 1.46 17.24
C ASN A 113 0.05 2.49 17.63
N VAL A 114 1.12 2.62 16.82
CA VAL A 114 2.19 3.59 17.13
C VAL A 114 1.74 5.04 16.95
N ALA A 115 0.82 5.32 16.02
CA ALA A 115 0.27 6.66 15.83
C ALA A 115 -0.49 7.15 17.08
N ASP A 116 -1.31 6.28 17.70
CA ASP A 116 -2.02 6.62 18.94
C ASP A 116 -1.04 6.95 20.08
N ARG A 117 0.03 6.16 20.21
CA ARG A 117 1.09 6.39 21.20
C ARG A 117 1.88 7.66 20.92
N LEU A 118 2.25 7.92 19.67
CA LEU A 118 2.89 9.17 19.25
C LEU A 118 2.00 10.38 19.48
N ALA A 119 0.68 10.26 19.30
CA ALA A 119 -0.27 11.33 19.60
C ALA A 119 -0.37 11.62 21.11
N ALA A 120 -0.28 10.60 21.97
CA ALA A 120 -0.17 10.81 23.41
C ALA A 120 1.18 11.44 23.81
N TRP A 121 2.28 10.95 23.23
CA TRP A 121 3.63 11.48 23.48
C TRP A 121 3.75 12.95 23.10
N THR A 122 3.34 13.33 21.89
CA THR A 122 3.46 14.70 21.36
C THR A 122 2.58 15.71 22.11
N ARG A 123 1.47 15.29 22.70
CA ARG A 123 0.68 16.13 23.62
C ARG A 123 1.40 16.39 24.93
N SER A 124 2.16 15.41 25.41
CA SER A 124 2.90 15.49 26.68
C SER A 124 4.27 16.15 26.54
N HIS A 125 4.83 16.15 25.32
CA HIS A 125 6.16 16.67 24.97
C HIS A 125 6.08 17.61 23.74
N PRO A 126 5.39 18.76 23.86
CA PRO A 126 5.15 19.68 22.73
C PRO A 126 6.45 20.26 22.14
N GLU A 127 7.55 20.26 22.90
CA GLU A 127 8.88 20.70 22.50
C GLU A 127 9.63 19.69 21.61
N ASN A 128 9.08 18.51 21.35
CA ASN A 128 9.70 17.48 20.50
C ASN A 128 9.15 17.53 19.06
N PRO A 129 9.75 18.32 18.14
CA PRO A 129 9.26 18.45 16.77
C PRO A 129 9.39 17.14 15.98
N GLY A 130 10.36 16.28 16.32
CA GLY A 130 10.58 15.01 15.63
C GLY A 130 9.40 14.04 15.78
N GLY A 131 8.83 13.93 16.99
CA GLY A 131 7.65 13.10 17.22
C GLY A 131 6.41 13.61 16.47
N ARG A 132 6.27 14.94 16.36
CA ARG A 132 5.16 15.57 15.62
C ARG A 132 5.27 15.33 14.12
N GLU A 133 6.47 15.46 13.54
CA GLU A 133 6.67 15.20 12.12
C GLU A 133 6.40 13.73 11.76
N LEU A 134 6.86 12.79 12.59
CA LEU A 134 6.56 11.37 12.42
C LEU A 134 5.05 11.09 12.48
N LEU A 135 4.34 11.69 13.44
CA LEU A 135 2.89 11.57 13.54
C LEU A 135 2.18 12.09 12.27
N LEU A 136 2.60 13.25 11.74
CA LEU A 136 2.03 13.80 10.50
C LEU A 136 2.32 12.94 9.28
N ARG A 137 3.47 12.26 9.23
CA ARG A 137 3.78 11.27 8.18
C ARG A 137 2.91 10.04 8.33
N LEU A 138 2.75 9.50 9.54
CA LEU A 138 1.86 8.36 9.82
C LEU A 138 0.41 8.64 9.38
N MET A 139 -0.12 9.80 9.73
CA MET A 139 -1.48 10.21 9.34
C MET A 139 -1.70 10.27 7.82
N ARG A 140 -0.66 10.52 7.02
CA ARG A 140 -0.76 10.50 5.54
C ARG A 140 -0.92 9.09 4.97
N HIS A 141 -0.55 8.06 5.71
CA HIS A 141 -0.65 6.65 5.29
C HIS A 141 -1.87 5.93 5.85
N MET A 142 -2.59 6.53 6.81
CA MET A 142 -3.83 5.97 7.35
C MET A 142 -5.01 6.31 6.43
N PRO A 143 -5.91 5.35 6.14
CA PRO A 143 -7.17 5.66 5.46
C PRO A 143 -8.00 6.61 6.34
N ALA A 144 -8.64 7.60 5.70
CA ALA A 144 -9.53 8.57 6.35
C ALA A 144 -10.82 7.93 6.88
#